data_AF-A0A2B7ZPQ9-F1
#
_entry.id   AF-A0A2B7ZPQ9-F1
#
_cell.length_a   1.000
_cell.length_b   1.000
_cell.length_c   1.000
_cell.angle_alpha   90.00
_cell.angle_beta   90.00
_cell.angle_gamma   90.00
#
_symmetry.space_group_name_H-M   'P 1'
#
loop_
_entity.id
_entity.type
_entity.pdbx_description
1 polymer ?
#
loop_
_entity_poly.entity_id
_entity_poly.type
_entity_poly.pdbx_seq_one_letter_code
_entity_poly.pdbx_strand_id
1 'polypeptide(L)'
;MAYAQPRIRRVHLVKDKSWTRLNYKIITPDDVSCLYTVGTSSSHPEVTLTRHLQPLPYTQSTSSISRLSGQFSLSSLLGQSRYHHHHQQQQGAGVNNDYGVGSATFHTFSSKIDINLSTNHVITMKRPDPFSTTRRFESLTPLGTLEWKSDGGALGSLVSSNLKLVDASGRTVARYEKHSSLLSKQSDAITLLVPELDGFLDIVIITCMAMIEYRRVEDDEVEEIVGDIW
;
A
#
# COMPACT_ATOMS: atom_id res chain seq x y z
N MET A 1 -25.75 -3.25 -23.93
CA MET A 1 -24.41 -3.84 -24.14
C MET A 1 -23.55 -3.44 -22.97
N ALA A 2 -23.26 -4.36 -22.03
CA ALA A 2 -22.41 -4.05 -20.89
C ALA A 2 -20.96 -3.99 -21.39
N TYR A 3 -20.32 -2.83 -21.28
CA TYR A 3 -18.89 -2.71 -21.52
C TYR A 3 -18.18 -3.57 -20.47
N ALA A 4 -17.67 -4.73 -20.89
CA ALA A 4 -16.78 -5.52 -20.05
C ALA A 4 -15.55 -4.66 -19.79
N GLN A 5 -15.41 -4.13 -18.57
CA GLN A 5 -14.22 -3.38 -18.20
C GLN A 5 -12.99 -4.29 -18.38
N PRO A 6 -11.90 -3.78 -18.97
CA PRO A 6 -10.68 -4.56 -19.13
C PRO A 6 -10.17 -5.03 -17.76
N ARG A 7 -9.88 -6.33 -17.66
CA ARG A 7 -9.49 -6.97 -16.40
C ARG A 7 -8.13 -6.45 -15.96
N ILE A 8 -8.07 -5.87 -14.77
CA ILE A 8 -6.87 -5.25 -14.23
C ILE A 8 -5.90 -6.35 -13.77
N ARG A 9 -4.81 -6.54 -14.51
CA ARG A 9 -3.76 -7.51 -14.20
C ARG A 9 -2.50 -6.89 -13.64
N ARG A 10 -2.38 -5.58 -13.74
CA ARG A 10 -1.25 -4.80 -13.27
C ARG A 10 -1.79 -3.53 -12.66
N VAL A 11 -1.16 -3.09 -11.58
CA VAL A 11 -1.44 -1.80 -10.93
C VAL A 11 -0.12 -1.15 -10.56
N HIS A 12 -0.11 0.18 -10.49
CA HIS A 12 1.05 0.94 -10.08
C HIS A 12 0.85 1.45 -8.66
N LEU A 13 1.91 1.35 -7.86
CA LEU A 13 1.97 1.82 -6.49
C LEU A 13 2.71 3.16 -6.47
N VAL A 14 2.00 4.21 -6.09
CA VAL A 14 2.56 5.55 -5.92
C VAL A 14 2.63 5.90 -4.45
N LYS A 15 3.84 6.31 -4.01
CA LYS A 15 4.10 6.79 -2.66
C LYS A 15 3.67 8.25 -2.54
N ASP A 16 2.75 8.52 -1.62
CA ASP A 16 2.30 9.84 -1.23
C ASP A 16 2.87 10.14 0.16
N LYS A 17 4.06 10.77 0.19
CA LYS A 17 4.75 11.09 1.44
C LYS A 17 4.18 12.37 2.03
N SER A 18 3.46 12.23 3.14
CA SER A 18 3.17 13.35 4.05
C SER A 18 4.21 13.37 5.16
N TRP A 19 4.49 14.54 5.76
CA TRP A 19 5.51 14.69 6.81
C TRP A 19 5.29 13.73 8.01
N THR A 20 4.04 13.34 8.29
CA THR A 20 3.70 12.50 9.45
C THR A 20 3.19 11.10 9.10
N ARG A 21 2.94 10.80 7.80
CA ARG A 21 2.33 9.54 7.36
C ARG A 21 2.83 9.13 5.98
N LEU A 22 3.11 7.84 5.83
CA LEU A 22 3.40 7.23 4.54
C LEU A 22 2.08 6.69 3.97
N ASN A 23 1.54 7.33 2.94
CA ASN A 23 0.35 6.82 2.27
C ASN A 23 0.73 6.28 0.90
N TYR A 24 -0.07 5.35 0.41
CA TYR A 24 0.09 4.86 -0.95
C TYR A 24 -1.23 4.95 -1.72
N LYS A 25 -1.10 5.24 -3.01
CA LYS A 25 -2.19 5.15 -3.97
C LYS A 25 -1.86 4.04 -4.95
N ILE A 26 -2.83 3.15 -5.17
CA ILE A 26 -2.71 2.09 -6.15
C ILE A 26 -3.59 2.47 -7.33
N ILE A 27 -2.94 2.72 -8.46
CA ILE A 27 -3.56 3.29 -9.64
C ILE A 27 -3.55 2.28 -10.79
N THR A 28 -4.45 2.49 -11.74
CA THR A 28 -4.50 1.75 -13.00
C THR A 28 -3.22 1.95 -13.81
N PRO A 29 -2.86 1.03 -14.72
CA PRO A 29 -1.65 1.12 -15.54
C PRO A 29 -1.55 2.35 -16.46
N ASP A 30 -2.69 2.97 -16.78
CA ASP A 30 -2.77 4.20 -17.55
C ASP A 30 -2.51 5.46 -16.69
N ASP A 31 -2.28 5.27 -15.39
CA ASP A 31 -2.08 6.30 -14.38
C ASP A 31 -3.25 7.30 -14.25
N VAL A 32 -4.44 6.94 -14.72
CA VAL A 32 -5.61 7.85 -14.73
C VAL A 32 -6.48 7.67 -13.49
N SER A 33 -6.56 6.45 -12.95
CA SER A 33 -7.59 6.09 -11.98
C SER A 33 -7.00 5.50 -10.71
N CYS A 34 -7.39 6.02 -9.55
CA CYS A 34 -7.07 5.46 -8.25
C CYS A 34 -8.05 4.35 -7.88
N LEU A 35 -7.54 3.15 -7.68
CA LEU A 35 -8.30 1.94 -7.35
C LEU A 35 -8.29 1.69 -5.85
N TYR A 36 -7.16 1.95 -5.18
CA TYR A 36 -7.03 1.76 -3.74
C TYR A 36 -6.22 2.86 -3.09
N THR A 37 -6.54 3.13 -1.84
CA THR A 37 -5.72 3.92 -0.92
C THR A 37 -5.24 3.03 0.22
N VAL A 38 -3.95 3.14 0.52
CA VAL A 38 -3.30 2.45 1.63
C VAL A 38 -2.88 3.48 2.66
N GLY A 39 -3.41 3.36 3.88
CA GLY A 39 -3.00 4.18 5.01
C GLY A 39 -2.05 3.40 5.90
N THR A 40 -0.96 4.05 6.34
CA THR A 40 -0.09 3.53 7.41
C THR A 40 -0.19 4.42 8.64
N SER A 41 -0.05 3.82 9.81
CA SER A 41 0.04 4.55 11.08
C SER A 41 1.48 4.56 11.57
N SER A 42 1.94 5.73 12.02
CA SER A 42 3.23 5.89 12.69
C SER A 42 3.19 5.58 14.18
N SER A 43 1.98 5.55 14.77
CA SER A 43 1.78 5.34 16.22
C SER A 43 1.49 3.88 16.58
N HIS A 44 0.93 3.13 15.64
CA HIS A 44 0.61 1.72 15.76
C HIS A 44 1.03 1.08 14.45
N PRO A 45 1.77 -0.03 14.48
CA PRO A 45 2.25 -0.66 13.26
C PRO A 45 1.04 -1.36 12.60
N GLU A 46 0.29 -0.57 11.81
CA GLU A 46 -0.94 -0.95 11.13
C GLU A 46 -0.97 -0.42 9.69
N VAL A 47 -1.45 -1.26 8.78
CA VAL A 47 -1.79 -0.92 7.39
C VAL A 47 -3.27 -1.06 7.20
N THR A 48 -3.91 -0.09 6.56
CA THR A 48 -5.33 -0.14 6.18
C THR A 48 -5.47 -0.04 4.67
N LEU A 49 -6.37 -0.82 4.08
CA LEU A 49 -6.65 -0.81 2.65
C LEU A 49 -8.11 -0.46 2.38
N THR A 50 -8.30 0.57 1.56
CA THR A 50 -9.61 1.00 1.08
C THR A 50 -9.65 0.87 -0.44
N ARG A 51 -10.71 0.27 -0.97
CA ARG A 51 -10.98 0.15 -2.40
C ARG A 51 -12.00 1.19 -2.84
N HIS A 52 -11.73 1.88 -3.93
CA HIS A 52 -12.64 2.85 -4.53
C HIS A 52 -13.48 2.17 -5.60
N LEU A 53 -14.79 1.99 -5.37
CA LEU A 53 -15.69 1.31 -6.31
C LEU A 53 -15.98 2.16 -7.56
N GLN A 54 -15.85 3.48 -7.42
CA GLN A 54 -15.78 4.40 -8.55
C GLN A 54 -14.34 4.93 -8.62
N PRO A 55 -13.59 4.64 -9.70
CA PRO A 55 -12.19 5.04 -9.75
C PRO A 55 -12.07 6.56 -9.71
N LEU A 56 -11.32 7.07 -8.73
CA LEU A 56 -11.12 8.51 -8.56
C LEU A 56 -10.10 8.98 -9.60
N PRO A 57 -10.30 10.14 -10.24
CA PRO A 57 -9.31 10.71 -11.14
C PRO A 57 -8.02 10.95 -10.35
N TYR A 58 -6.94 10.31 -10.79
CA TYR A 58 -5.63 10.51 -10.21
C TYR A 58 -4.95 11.70 -10.90
N THR A 59 -4.87 12.82 -10.19
CA THR A 59 -3.97 13.90 -10.58
C THR A 59 -2.65 13.71 -9.86
N GLN A 60 -1.59 13.39 -10.60
CA GLN A 60 -0.24 13.45 -10.05
C GLN A 60 -0.01 14.88 -9.57
N SER A 61 0.24 15.06 -8.27
CA SER A 61 0.63 16.36 -7.74
C SER A 61 2.01 16.69 -8.30
N THR A 62 2.05 17.27 -9.49
CA THR A 62 3.22 18.01 -9.95
C THR A 62 3.41 19.11 -8.92
N SER A 63 4.48 19.02 -8.14
CA SER A 63 5.01 20.14 -7.37
C SER A 63 5.47 21.22 -8.35
N SER A 64 4.49 21.90 -8.95
CA SER A 64 4.70 23.21 -9.54
C SER A 64 5.04 24.13 -8.38
N ILE A 65 6.31 24.46 -8.26
CA ILE A 65 6.76 25.66 -7.56
C ILE A 65 5.90 26.80 -8.14
N SER A 66 4.90 27.22 -7.37
CA SER A 66 4.02 28.32 -7.74
C SER A 66 4.90 29.54 -7.93
N ARG A 67 5.15 29.90 -9.20
CA ARG A 67 5.72 31.19 -9.56
C ARG A 67 4.77 32.25 -9.01
N LEU A 68 5.24 32.95 -8.00
CA LEU A 68 4.68 34.19 -7.48
C LEU A 68 4.37 35.13 -8.66
N SER A 69 3.09 35.22 -9.01
CA SER A 69 2.54 36.37 -9.73
C SER A 69 1.52 36.98 -8.78
N GLY A 70 1.90 38.12 -8.22
CA GLY A 70 1.20 38.79 -7.14
C GLY A 70 -0.14 39.36 -7.61
N GLN A 71 -1.17 39.08 -6.81
CA GLN A 71 -2.29 39.99 -6.61
C GLN A 71 -2.58 40.01 -5.11
N PHE A 72 -2.05 41.01 -4.44
CA PHE A 72 -2.26 41.28 -3.02
C PHE A 72 -3.60 42.02 -2.89
N SER A 73 -4.63 41.33 -2.39
CA SER A 73 -5.86 41.97 -1.90
C SER A 73 -5.74 42.21 -0.40
N LEU A 74 -5.66 43.47 0.02
CA LEU A 74 -5.52 43.92 1.41
C LEU A 74 -6.86 44.00 2.17
N SER A 75 -7.74 43.01 2.01
CA SER A 75 -9.10 43.07 2.59
C SER A 75 -9.24 42.44 3.98
N SER A 76 -8.17 42.24 4.74
CA SER A 76 -8.23 41.60 6.07
C SER A 76 -7.29 42.23 7.09
N LEU A 77 -7.32 43.56 7.17
CA LEU A 77 -6.85 44.29 8.35
C LEU A 77 -8.05 44.98 8.97
N LEU A 78 -8.70 44.28 9.92
CA LEU A 78 -9.38 44.79 11.13
C LEU A 78 -10.31 43.70 11.70
N GLY A 79 -10.08 43.32 12.98
CA GLY A 79 -11.18 42.93 13.87
C GLY A 79 -11.28 41.47 14.32
N GLN A 80 -10.51 41.12 15.36
CA GLN A 80 -10.92 40.37 16.55
C GLN A 80 -11.31 38.86 16.48
N SER A 81 -10.35 38.06 16.96
CA SER A 81 -10.43 37.14 18.12
C SER A 81 -11.51 36.04 18.22
N ARG A 82 -10.99 34.80 18.13
CA ARG A 82 -11.38 33.57 18.86
C ARG A 82 -12.82 33.06 18.70
N TYR A 83 -12.98 32.05 17.82
CA TYR A 83 -13.38 30.69 18.20
C TYR A 83 -12.76 29.72 17.18
N HIS A 84 -12.06 28.69 17.66
CA HIS A 84 -11.52 27.62 16.82
C HIS A 84 -12.66 26.75 16.29
N HIS A 85 -12.90 26.81 14.99
CA HIS A 85 -13.74 25.86 14.27
C HIS A 85 -13.03 25.42 12.99
N HIS A 86 -12.87 24.10 12.89
CA HIS A 86 -12.60 23.24 11.73
C HIS A 86 -11.83 23.75 10.50
N HIS A 87 -10.82 22.95 10.10
CA HIS A 87 -10.77 22.42 8.73
C HIS A 87 -10.47 20.92 8.75
N GLN A 88 -11.48 20.15 9.12
CA GLN A 88 -11.65 18.81 8.59
C GLN A 88 -12.16 19.03 7.15
N GLN A 89 -11.38 18.69 6.14
CA GLN A 89 -11.85 18.70 4.76
C GLN A 89 -12.94 17.62 4.61
N GLN A 90 -14.18 17.99 4.89
CA GLN A 90 -15.36 17.33 4.32
C GLN A 90 -15.41 17.75 2.86
N GLN A 91 -14.92 16.88 1.98
CA GLN A 91 -15.34 16.89 0.59
C GLN A 91 -16.74 16.28 0.51
N GLY A 92 -17.57 16.90 -0.35
CA GLY A 92 -19.02 16.82 -0.37
C GLY A 92 -19.63 15.42 -0.33
N ALA A 93 -20.87 15.40 0.15
CA ALA A 93 -21.83 14.31 0.01
C ALA A 93 -22.13 14.00 -1.47
N GLY A 94 -21.18 13.35 -2.14
CA GLY A 94 -21.48 12.32 -3.14
C GLY A 94 -21.50 10.99 -2.41
N VAL A 95 -22.20 9.99 -2.94
CA VAL A 95 -22.19 8.63 -2.39
C VAL A 95 -20.76 8.09 -2.51
N ASN A 96 -19.92 8.31 -1.49
CA ASN A 96 -18.56 7.78 -1.43
C ASN A 96 -18.68 6.26 -1.27
N ASN A 97 -18.73 5.55 -2.39
CA ASN A 97 -18.72 4.09 -2.46
C ASN A 97 -17.29 3.56 -2.21
N ASP A 98 -16.69 4.00 -1.12
CA ASP A 98 -15.42 3.46 -0.63
C ASP A 98 -15.71 2.22 0.19
N TYR A 99 -15.03 1.13 -0.16
CA TYR A 99 -15.14 -0.16 0.52
C TYR A 99 -13.87 -0.43 1.31
N GLY A 100 -13.99 -0.50 2.63
CA GLY A 100 -12.89 -0.97 3.48
C GLY A 100 -12.60 -2.43 3.14
N VAL A 101 -11.40 -2.72 2.64
CA VAL A 101 -11.00 -4.09 2.28
C VAL A 101 -10.53 -4.85 3.52
N GLY A 102 -9.72 -4.20 4.35
CA GLY A 102 -9.17 -4.79 5.55
C GLY A 102 -8.00 -3.99 6.14
N SER A 103 -7.45 -4.51 7.23
CA SER A 103 -6.25 -3.99 7.87
C SER A 103 -5.25 -5.09 8.18
N ALA A 104 -3.97 -4.73 8.30
CA ALA A 104 -2.90 -5.59 8.73
C ALA A 104 -2.23 -5.00 9.98
N THR A 105 -2.03 -5.81 11.01
CA THR A 105 -1.39 -5.42 12.27
C THR A 105 -0.11 -6.23 12.49
N PHE A 106 0.96 -5.55 12.89
CA PHE A 106 2.27 -6.15 13.13
C PHE A 106 2.51 -6.35 14.63
N HIS A 107 3.22 -7.41 14.98
CA HIS A 107 3.55 -7.75 16.37
C HIS A 107 5.03 -7.47 16.67
N THR A 108 5.33 -6.74 17.74
CA THR A 108 6.71 -6.31 18.08
C THR A 108 7.64 -7.47 18.41
N PHE A 109 7.14 -8.53 19.06
CA PHE A 109 7.96 -9.68 19.49
C PHE A 109 7.78 -10.93 18.62
N SER A 110 7.13 -10.79 17.46
CA SER A 110 6.81 -11.92 16.61
C SER A 110 6.87 -11.56 15.14
N SER A 111 7.28 -12.52 14.31
CA SER A 111 7.24 -12.38 12.86
C SER A 111 5.83 -12.47 12.25
N LYS A 112 4.82 -12.64 13.11
CA LYS A 112 3.41 -12.77 12.77
C LYS A 112 2.84 -11.43 12.30
N ILE A 113 2.06 -11.48 11.23
CA ILE A 113 1.26 -10.37 10.74
C ILE A 113 -0.17 -10.88 10.65
N ASP A 114 -1.09 -10.19 11.32
CA ASP A 114 -2.51 -10.53 11.27
C ASP A 114 -3.23 -9.58 10.32
N ILE A 115 -3.99 -10.12 9.39
CA ILE A 115 -4.76 -9.38 8.40
C ILE A 115 -6.24 -9.65 8.64
N ASN A 116 -6.98 -8.61 8.97
CA ASN A 116 -8.43 -8.65 9.16
C ASN A 116 -9.11 -8.12 7.90
N LEU A 117 -9.80 -8.99 7.16
CA LEU A 117 -10.60 -8.59 6.01
C LEU A 117 -11.99 -8.13 6.47
N SER A 118 -12.58 -7.19 5.73
CA SER A 118 -13.95 -6.72 5.98
C SER A 118 -15.02 -7.79 5.82
N THR A 119 -14.68 -8.91 5.17
CA THR A 119 -15.50 -10.12 5.08
C THR A 119 -15.53 -10.94 6.38
N ASN A 120 -15.01 -10.41 7.49
CA ASN A 120 -14.82 -11.09 8.78
C ASN A 120 -13.88 -12.31 8.71
N HIS A 121 -13.06 -12.39 7.66
CA HIS A 121 -12.03 -13.40 7.56
C HIS A 121 -10.69 -12.87 8.07
N VAL A 122 -9.94 -13.73 8.75
CA VAL A 122 -8.63 -13.40 9.30
C VAL A 122 -7.58 -14.25 8.59
N ILE A 123 -6.63 -13.57 7.95
CA ILE A 123 -5.44 -14.17 7.36
C ILE A 123 -4.28 -13.92 8.31
N THR A 124 -3.58 -14.98 8.72
CA THR A 124 -2.33 -14.83 9.47
C THR A 124 -1.15 -15.17 8.56
N MET A 125 -0.26 -14.19 8.36
CA MET A 125 1.02 -14.38 7.69
C MET A 125 2.12 -14.63 8.72
N LYS A 126 2.94 -15.65 8.51
CA LYS A 126 4.04 -16.01 9.41
C LYS A 126 5.23 -16.58 8.67
N ARG A 127 6.41 -16.56 9.29
CA ARG A 127 7.55 -17.31 8.77
C ARG A 127 7.24 -18.82 8.80
N PRO A 128 7.58 -19.58 7.75
CA PRO A 128 7.48 -21.03 7.80
C PRO A 128 8.48 -21.65 8.79
N ASP A 129 9.62 -20.99 9.01
CA ASP A 129 10.67 -21.38 9.96
C ASP A 129 11.41 -20.12 10.48
N PRO A 130 12.10 -20.16 11.63
CA PRO A 130 12.69 -18.97 12.26
C PRO A 130 13.68 -18.18 11.40
N PHE A 131 14.38 -18.86 10.47
CA PHE A 131 15.43 -18.28 9.63
C PHE A 131 14.91 -17.79 8.27
N SER A 132 13.66 -18.11 7.93
CA SER A 132 13.07 -17.69 6.67
C SER A 132 12.71 -16.20 6.66
N THR A 133 13.07 -15.54 5.55
CA THR A 133 12.64 -14.16 5.23
C THR A 133 11.30 -14.13 4.49
N THR A 134 10.70 -15.30 4.25
CA THR A 134 9.40 -15.45 3.59
C THR A 134 8.26 -15.34 4.59
N ARG A 135 7.05 -15.10 4.09
CA ARG A 135 5.83 -15.14 4.89
C ARG A 135 4.75 -15.94 4.16
N ARG A 136 4.28 -16.99 4.83
CA ARG A 136 3.27 -17.93 4.35
C ARG A 136 1.94 -17.68 5.03
N PHE A 137 0.85 -17.87 4.28
CA PHE A 137 -0.53 -17.77 4.77
C PHE A 137 -1.46 -18.68 3.97
N GLU A 138 -2.63 -18.97 4.53
CA GLU A 138 -3.71 -19.66 3.83
C GLU A 138 -4.61 -18.65 3.12
N SER A 139 -4.83 -18.84 1.82
CA SER A 139 -5.75 -18.03 1.03
C SER A 139 -7.14 -18.67 0.99
N LEU A 140 -8.19 -17.84 1.02
CA LEU A 140 -9.56 -18.27 0.74
C LEU A 140 -9.80 -18.63 -0.74
N THR A 141 -8.85 -18.31 -1.62
CA THR A 141 -8.96 -18.63 -3.03
C THR A 141 -8.63 -20.11 -3.29
N PRO A 142 -9.05 -20.68 -4.44
CA PRO A 142 -8.67 -22.04 -4.83
C PRO A 142 -7.15 -22.30 -4.96
N LEU A 143 -6.32 -21.26 -4.83
CA LEU A 143 -4.86 -21.39 -4.82
C LEU A 143 -4.31 -21.94 -3.49
N GLY A 144 -5.12 -21.96 -2.43
CA GLY A 144 -4.76 -22.53 -1.13
C GLY A 144 -3.63 -21.77 -0.43
N THR A 145 -2.61 -22.48 0.05
CA THR A 145 -1.46 -21.89 0.73
C THR A 145 -0.64 -21.01 -0.22
N LEU A 146 -0.39 -19.77 0.20
CA LEU A 146 0.41 -18.80 -0.53
C LEU A 146 1.61 -18.33 0.29
N GLU A 147 2.69 -17.96 -0.38
CA GLU A 147 3.91 -17.50 0.26
C GLU A 147 4.56 -16.33 -0.49
N TRP A 148 4.79 -15.23 0.23
CA TRP A 148 5.59 -14.11 -0.25
C TRP A 148 7.07 -14.37 0.02
N LYS A 149 7.90 -14.28 -1.03
CA LYS A 149 9.35 -14.40 -0.96
C LYS A 149 10.05 -13.38 -1.84
N SER A 150 11.29 -13.04 -1.51
CA SER A 150 12.10 -12.15 -2.35
C SER A 150 12.43 -12.80 -3.70
N ASP A 151 12.51 -11.99 -4.76
CA ASP A 151 12.81 -12.48 -6.11
C ASP A 151 14.29 -12.91 -6.27
N GLY A 152 15.20 -12.44 -5.40
CA GLY A 152 16.66 -12.57 -5.54
C GLY A 152 17.33 -13.91 -5.19
N GLY A 153 16.58 -15.01 -4.99
CA GLY A 153 17.18 -16.33 -4.70
C GLY A 153 17.85 -16.43 -3.31
N ALA A 154 18.89 -17.27 -3.17
CA ALA A 154 19.55 -17.57 -1.88
C ALA A 154 20.29 -16.36 -1.25
N LEU A 155 20.58 -15.33 -2.03
CA LEU A 155 21.11 -14.03 -1.58
C LEU A 155 19.98 -12.98 -1.38
N GLY A 156 18.73 -13.44 -1.49
CA GLY A 156 17.51 -12.68 -1.76
C GLY A 156 16.90 -11.95 -0.56
N SER A 157 17.54 -10.86 -0.18
CA SER A 157 16.91 -9.66 0.41
C SER A 157 17.82 -8.45 0.21
N LEU A 158 19.14 -8.69 0.20
CA LEU A 158 20.20 -7.68 0.08
C LEU A 158 20.31 -7.07 -1.33
N VAL A 159 19.88 -7.78 -2.39
CA VAL A 159 20.08 -7.38 -3.79
C VAL A 159 18.79 -6.90 -4.47
N SER A 160 17.62 -7.35 -3.99
CA SER A 160 16.34 -7.00 -4.62
C SER A 160 15.22 -6.88 -3.59
N SER A 161 14.54 -5.74 -3.60
CA SER A 161 13.31 -5.53 -2.85
C SER A 161 12.06 -6.07 -3.59
N ASN A 162 12.23 -6.74 -4.72
CA ASN A 162 11.12 -7.33 -5.47
C ASN A 162 10.58 -8.55 -4.71
N LEU A 163 9.27 -8.77 -4.80
CA LEU A 163 8.59 -9.88 -4.14
C LEU A 163 7.85 -10.73 -5.17
N LYS A 164 7.77 -12.03 -4.88
CA LYS A 164 6.94 -13.00 -5.59
C LYS A 164 5.98 -13.64 -4.61
N LEU A 165 4.72 -13.74 -5.00
CA LEU A 165 3.73 -14.58 -4.34
C LEU A 165 3.70 -15.92 -5.07
N VAL A 166 3.95 -17.01 -4.35
CA VAL A 166 3.89 -18.36 -4.90
C VAL A 166 2.79 -19.18 -4.23
N ASP A 167 2.20 -20.10 -4.99
CA ASP A 167 1.30 -21.12 -4.44
C ASP A 167 2.06 -22.32 -3.88
N ALA A 168 1.33 -23.28 -3.31
CA ALA A 168 1.89 -24.51 -2.75
C ALA A 168 2.71 -25.36 -3.75
N SER A 169 2.46 -25.22 -5.06
CA SER A 169 3.24 -25.89 -6.11
C SER A 169 4.54 -25.15 -6.46
N GLY A 170 4.76 -23.97 -5.88
CA GLY A 170 5.89 -23.09 -6.18
C GLY A 170 5.68 -22.20 -7.40
N ARG A 171 4.52 -22.26 -8.05
CA ARG A 171 4.17 -21.41 -9.19
C ARG A 171 3.96 -19.98 -8.71
N THR A 172 4.54 -19.01 -9.42
CA THR A 172 4.32 -17.58 -9.11
C THR A 172 2.95 -17.13 -9.58
N VAL A 173 2.15 -16.60 -8.66
CA VAL A 173 0.77 -16.14 -8.92
C VAL A 173 0.63 -14.63 -8.92
N ALA A 174 1.54 -13.92 -8.25
CA ALA A 174 1.66 -12.46 -8.32
C ALA A 174 3.11 -12.00 -8.10
N ARG A 175 3.42 -10.77 -8.50
CA ARG A 175 4.72 -10.14 -8.34
C ARG A 175 4.58 -8.70 -7.90
N TYR A 176 5.55 -8.26 -7.11
CA TYR A 176 5.79 -6.86 -6.81
C TYR A 176 7.19 -6.48 -7.31
N GLU A 177 7.26 -5.40 -8.07
CA GLU A 177 8.47 -4.88 -8.69
C GLU A 177 8.71 -3.47 -8.14
N LYS A 178 9.81 -3.31 -7.38
CA LYS A 178 10.26 -2.02 -6.90
C LYS A 178 11.08 -1.36 -8.00
N HIS A 179 10.63 -0.20 -8.46
CA HIS A 179 11.36 0.60 -9.42
C HIS A 179 12.14 1.69 -8.67
N SER A 180 13.43 1.83 -8.99
CA SER A 180 14.23 2.90 -8.39
C SER A 180 13.83 4.24 -8.98
N SER A 181 13.29 5.11 -8.12
CA SER A 181 12.90 6.48 -8.45
C SER A 181 14.08 7.37 -8.86
N LEU A 182 15.33 6.95 -8.61
CA LEU A 182 16.54 7.71 -8.96
C LEU A 182 16.90 7.62 -10.44
N LEU A 183 16.54 6.53 -11.12
CA LEU A 183 16.93 6.26 -12.52
C LEU A 183 15.75 6.17 -13.47
N SER A 184 14.54 5.91 -12.96
CA SER A 184 13.32 5.82 -13.75
C SER A 184 12.21 6.59 -13.05
N LYS A 185 11.41 7.34 -13.82
CA LYS A 185 10.12 7.90 -13.33
C LYS A 185 9.04 6.82 -13.13
N GLN A 186 9.44 5.54 -13.14
CA GLN A 186 8.52 4.43 -13.10
C GLN A 186 8.09 4.18 -11.64
N SER A 187 6.79 4.11 -11.44
CA SER A 187 6.16 3.70 -10.19
C SER A 187 6.43 2.21 -9.92
N ASP A 188 6.45 1.84 -8.63
CA ASP A 188 6.47 0.44 -8.22
C ASP A 188 5.23 -0.26 -8.81
N ALA A 189 5.29 -1.57 -9.09
CA ALA A 189 4.19 -2.27 -9.76
C ALA A 189 3.81 -3.57 -9.06
N ILE A 190 2.52 -3.89 -9.03
CA ILE A 190 2.00 -5.21 -8.65
C ILE A 190 1.35 -5.83 -9.87
N THR A 191 1.73 -7.08 -10.19
CA THR A 191 1.24 -7.82 -11.36
C THR A 191 0.66 -9.17 -10.93
N LEU A 192 -0.57 -9.47 -11.36
CA LEU A 192 -1.20 -10.78 -11.24
C LEU A 192 -0.84 -11.67 -12.44
N LEU A 193 -0.43 -12.90 -12.16
CA LEU A 193 0.01 -13.88 -13.17
C LEU A 193 -0.98 -15.04 -13.35
N VAL A 194 -2.05 -15.06 -12.56
CA VAL A 194 -3.13 -16.04 -12.66
C VAL A 194 -4.40 -15.38 -13.19
N PRO A 195 -5.38 -16.17 -13.69
CA PRO A 195 -6.70 -15.65 -14.00
C PRO A 195 -7.32 -14.92 -12.81
N GLU A 196 -8.17 -13.94 -13.09
CA GLU A 196 -8.88 -13.18 -12.08
C GLU A 196 -9.78 -14.11 -11.26
N LEU A 197 -9.46 -14.20 -9.97
CA LEU A 197 -10.27 -14.86 -8.96
C LEU A 197 -10.94 -13.75 -8.14
N ASP A 198 -12.20 -13.95 -7.77
CA ASP A 198 -12.96 -12.93 -7.07
C ASP A 198 -12.28 -12.55 -5.74
N GLY A 199 -12.17 -11.25 -5.47
CA GLY A 199 -11.46 -10.70 -4.32
C GLY A 199 -9.95 -10.98 -4.25
N PHE A 200 -9.34 -11.66 -5.22
CA PHE A 200 -7.93 -12.04 -5.12
C PHE A 200 -6.98 -10.86 -5.24
N LEU A 201 -7.30 -9.86 -6.06
CA LEU A 201 -6.50 -8.63 -6.15
C LEU A 201 -6.43 -7.93 -4.79
N ASP A 202 -7.55 -7.88 -4.06
CA ASP A 202 -7.65 -7.28 -2.73
C ASP A 202 -6.71 -7.99 -1.74
N ILE A 203 -6.71 -9.33 -1.75
CA ILE A 203 -5.81 -10.17 -0.94
C ILE A 203 -4.34 -9.93 -1.32
N VAL A 204 -4.02 -9.91 -2.61
CA VAL A 204 -2.65 -9.68 -3.10
C VAL A 204 -2.16 -8.30 -2.66
N ILE A 205 -2.98 -7.28 -2.79
CA ILE A 205 -2.62 -5.91 -2.41
C ILE A 205 -2.38 -5.82 -0.90
N ILE A 206 -3.34 -6.23 -0.05
CA ILE A 206 -3.19 -6.05 1.40
C ILE A 206 -1.99 -6.85 1.93
N THR A 207 -1.80 -8.09 1.47
CA THR A 207 -0.67 -8.94 1.91
C THR A 207 0.67 -8.43 1.39
N CYS A 208 0.73 -7.88 0.17
CA CYS A 208 1.93 -7.25 -0.38
C CYS A 208 2.29 -5.98 0.39
N MET A 209 1.33 -5.11 0.67
CA MET A 209 1.56 -3.88 1.41
C MET A 209 1.97 -4.18 2.86
N ALA A 210 1.37 -5.20 3.47
CA ALA A 210 1.78 -5.69 4.78
C ALA A 210 3.26 -6.15 4.78
N MET A 211 3.71 -6.86 3.74
CA MET A 211 5.11 -7.24 3.60
C MET A 211 6.07 -6.05 3.45
N ILE A 212 5.68 -5.05 2.65
CA ILE A 212 6.48 -3.85 2.42
C ILE A 212 6.64 -3.04 3.71
N GLU A 213 5.54 -2.81 4.42
CA GLU A 213 5.57 -2.04 5.67
C GLU A 213 6.24 -2.80 6.81
N TYR A 214 6.02 -4.11 6.92
CA TYR A 214 6.69 -4.92 7.93
C TYR A 214 8.22 -4.83 7.80
N ARG A 215 8.74 -4.95 6.57
CA ARG A 215 10.19 -4.81 6.32
C ARG A 215 10.71 -3.42 6.64
N ARG A 216 9.94 -2.38 6.32
CA ARG A 216 10.31 -1.00 6.66
C ARG A 216 10.42 -0.81 8.17
N VAL A 217 9.45 -1.31 8.94
CA VAL A 217 9.48 -1.21 10.41
C VAL A 217 10.62 -2.05 10.99
N GLU A 218 10.86 -3.26 10.47
CA GLU A 218 11.99 -4.12 10.89
C GLU A 218 13.34 -3.45 10.59
N ASP A 219 13.49 -2.78 9.44
CA ASP A 219 14.70 -2.02 9.09
C ASP A 219 14.88 -0.79 10.02
N ASP A 220 13.81 -0.03 10.29
CA ASP A 220 13.84 1.15 11.18
C ASP A 220 14.23 0.77 12.63
N GLU A 221 13.69 -0.34 13.16
CA GLU A 221 14.03 -0.85 14.51
C GLU A 221 15.50 -1.28 14.62
N VAL A 222 16.05 -1.90 13.57
CA VAL A 222 17.47 -2.29 13.52
C VAL A 222 18.37 -1.06 13.51
N GLU A 223 18.02 -0.02 12.77
CA GLU A 223 18.78 1.24 12.75
C GLU A 223 18.77 1.95 14.12
N GLU A 224 17.63 2.00 14.81
CA GLU A 224 17.52 2.60 16.15
C GLU A 224 18.42 1.88 17.18
N ILE A 225 18.38 0.55 17.21
CA ILE A 225 19.22 -0.25 18.12
C ILE A 225 20.71 -0.03 17.84
N VAL A 226 21.11 0.09 16.58
CA VAL A 226 22.52 0.32 16.20
C VAL A 226 22.95 1.76 16.51
N GLY A 227 22.03 2.73 16.40
CA GLY A 227 22.27 4.13 16.73
C GLY A 227 22.48 4.39 18.23
N ASP A 228 21.78 3.65 19.09
CA ASP A 228 21.88 3.75 20.56
C ASP A 228 23.16 3.12 21.16
N ILE A 229 23.97 2.44 20.34
CA ILE A 229 25.20 1.74 20.77
C ILE A 229 26.46 2.64 20.66
N TRP A 230 26.32 3.91 20.24
CA TRP A 230 27.43 4.87 20.11
C TRP A 230 27.22 6.15 20.92
#